data_AF-A0A223D5M6-F1
#
_entry.id   AF-A0A223D5M6-F1
#
_cell.length_a   1.000
_cell.length_b   1.000
_cell.length_c   1.000
_cell.angle_alpha   90.00
_cell.angle_beta   90.00
_cell.angle_gamma   90.00
#
_symmetry.space_group_name_H-M   'P 1'
#
loop_
_entity.id
_entity.type
_entity.pdbx_description
1 polymer ?
#
loop_
_entity_poly.entity_id
_entity_poly.type
_entity_poly.pdbx_seq_one_letter_code
_entity_poly.pdbx_strand_id
1 'polypeptide(L)' 'MSSTTATAQQAIKTKRGWHETLPLPKIEQAKLYRRVLKGLGYRTRAPQERESGFVIRYRPLLQRERG' A
#
# COMPACT_ATOMS: atom_id res chain seq x y z
N MET A 1 -21.42 -5.76 27.65
CA MET A 1 -20.01 -5.31 27.66
C MET A 1 -19.63 -5.01 26.23
N SER A 2 -19.59 -3.72 25.87
CA SER A 2 -19.38 -3.25 24.50
C SER A 2 -17.89 -2.95 24.29
N SER A 3 -17.21 -3.74 23.46
CA SER A 3 -15.82 -3.47 23.08
C SER A 3 -15.81 -2.95 21.64
N THR A 4 -16.00 -1.64 21.51
CA THR A 4 -15.62 -0.85 20.34
C THR A 4 -14.17 -0.44 20.50
N THR A 5 -13.27 -0.80 19.56
CA THR A 5 -11.97 -0.17 19.19
C THR A 5 -11.04 -1.25 18.63
N ALA A 6 -10.25 -1.11 17.57
CA ALA A 6 -9.94 0.02 16.71
C ALA A 6 -9.49 -0.55 15.36
N THR A 7 -9.97 0.04 14.26
CA THR A 7 -9.45 -0.20 12.90
C THR A 7 -7.98 0.18 12.88
N ALA A 8 -7.08 -0.81 12.90
CA ALA A 8 -5.64 -0.62 12.86
C ALA A 8 -5.19 -0.11 11.48
N GLN A 9 -5.51 1.15 11.16
CA GLN A 9 -4.86 1.89 10.09
C GLN A 9 -3.53 2.45 10.62
N GLN A 10 -2.58 1.55 10.91
CA GLN A 10 -1.19 1.93 11.05
C GLN A 10 -0.63 2.20 9.65
N ALA A 11 -0.94 3.39 9.12
CA ALA A 11 -0.17 3.98 8.03
C ALA A 11 1.22 4.31 8.59
N ILE A 12 2.14 3.36 8.49
CA ILE A 12 3.54 3.50 8.90
C ILE A 12 4.13 4.69 8.14
N LYS A 13 4.30 5.82 8.85
CA LYS A 13 4.87 7.07 8.32
C LYS A 13 6.27 6.78 7.78
N THR A 14 6.46 6.81 6.47
CA THR A 14 7.79 6.82 5.85
C THR A 14 7.96 7.96 4.86
N LYS A 15 9.15 8.59 4.96
CA LYS A 15 9.72 9.69 4.19
C LYS A 15 9.11 9.91 2.78
N ARG A 16 8.74 11.17 2.49
CA ARG A 16 8.49 11.74 1.14
C ARG A 16 7.26 11.20 0.38
N GLY A 17 6.13 11.04 1.06
CA GLY A 17 4.82 10.80 0.43
C GLY A 17 4.64 9.41 -0.19
N TRP A 18 5.59 8.49 0.01
CA TRP A 18 5.44 7.08 -0.32
C TRP A 18 4.99 6.31 0.92
N HIS A 19 3.83 5.69 0.81
CA HIS A 19 3.27 4.76 1.77
C HIS A 19 3.72 3.33 1.45
N GLU A 20 3.66 2.46 2.44
CA GLU A 20 3.93 1.03 2.31
C GLU A 20 2.70 0.25 2.78
N THR A 21 2.38 -0.83 2.08
CA THR A 21 1.28 -1.72 2.47
C THR A 21 1.69 -2.59 3.65
N LEU A 22 0.71 -3.18 4.32
CA LEU A 22 0.97 -4.35 5.15
C LEU A 22 1.61 -5.47 4.31
N PRO A 23 2.47 -6.30 4.91
CA PRO A 23 3.09 -7.41 4.21
C PRO A 23 2.04 -8.45 3.80
N LEU A 24 2.09 -8.84 2.53
CA LEU A 24 1.22 -9.84 1.94
C LEU A 24 1.95 -11.19 1.90
N PRO A 25 1.30 -12.30 2.26
CA PRO A 25 2.00 -13.58 2.42
C PRO A 25 2.45 -14.20 1.09
N LYS A 26 1.81 -13.85 -0.04
CA LYS A 26 2.12 -14.41 -1.36
C LYS A 26 2.40 -13.32 -2.40
N ILE A 27 3.39 -13.55 -3.26
CA ILE A 27 3.74 -12.64 -4.36
C ILE A 27 2.57 -12.38 -5.31
N GLU A 28 1.72 -13.37 -5.57
CA GLU A 28 0.54 -13.22 -6.44
C GLU A 28 -0.50 -12.26 -5.83
N GLN A 29 -0.70 -12.30 -4.52
CA GLN A 29 -1.56 -11.33 -3.83
C GLN A 29 -0.98 -9.91 -3.93
N ALA A 30 0.35 -9.77 -3.81
CA ALA A 30 1.00 -8.48 -3.99
C ALA A 30 0.88 -7.95 -5.43
N LYS A 31 0.98 -8.82 -6.43
CA LYS A 31 0.74 -8.43 -7.84
C LYS A 31 -0.70 -7.95 -8.05
N LEU A 32 -1.70 -8.66 -7.49
CA LEU A 32 -3.10 -8.27 -7.57
C LEU A 32 -3.36 -6.94 -6.84
N TYR A 33 -2.88 -6.80 -5.61
CA TYR A 33 -3.05 -5.59 -4.82
C TYR A 33 -2.39 -4.37 -5.50
N ARG A 34 -1.23 -4.56 -6.13
CA ARG A 34 -0.60 -3.52 -6.95
C ARG A 34 -1.48 -3.09 -8.12
N ARG A 35 -2.20 -4.01 -8.78
CA ARG A 35 -3.15 -3.67 -9.86
C ARG A 35 -4.32 -2.84 -9.33
N VAL A 36 -4.86 -3.20 -8.16
CA VAL A 36 -5.92 -2.43 -7.49
C VAL A 36 -5.45 -1.01 -7.19
N LEU A 37 -4.27 -0.85 -6.58
CA LEU A 37 -3.70 0.46 -6.28
C LEU A 37 -3.48 1.31 -7.54
N LYS A 38 -3.04 0.71 -8.64
CA LYS A 38 -2.94 1.40 -9.94
C LYS A 38 -4.31 1.85 -10.46
N GLY A 39 -5.33 0.99 -10.38
CA GLY A 39 -6.70 1.31 -10.79
C GLY A 39 -7.32 2.45 -9.98
N LEU A 40 -6.95 2.57 -8.70
CA LEU A 40 -7.33 3.68 -7.82
C LEU A 40 -6.54 4.98 -8.07
N GLY A 41 -5.64 5.00 -9.06
CA GLY A 41 -4.86 6.20 -9.40
C GLY A 41 -3.63 6.43 -8.51
N TYR A 42 -3.13 5.40 -7.81
CA TYR A 42 -1.86 5.49 -7.09
C TYR A 42 -0.68 5.09 -7.98
N ARG A 43 0.45 5.77 -7.79
CA ARG A 43 1.73 5.35 -8.38
C ARG A 43 2.31 4.26 -7.48
N THR A 44 2.62 3.10 -8.06
CA THR A 44 3.11 1.93 -7.31
C THR A 44 4.47 1.46 -7.79
N ARG A 45 5.28 0.94 -6.86
CA ARG A 45 6.48 0.16 -7.17
C ARG A 45 6.14 -1.32 -7.34
N ALA A 46 7.09 -2.10 -7.86
CA ALA A 46 6.97 -3.56 -7.87
C ALA A 46 6.93 -4.09 -6.41
N PRO A 47 6.27 -5.23 -6.16
CA PRO A 47 6.33 -5.90 -4.86
C PRO A 47 7.79 -6.14 -4.45
N GLN A 48 8.09 -5.90 -3.19
CA GLN A 48 9.40 -6.19 -2.59
C GLN A 48 9.22 -7.26 -1.53
N GLU A 49 10.07 -8.29 -1.58
CA GLU A 49 10.13 -9.31 -0.55
C GLU A 49 10.84 -8.77 0.70
N ARG A 50 10.29 -9.11 1.86
CA ARG A 50 10.76 -8.80 3.21
C ARG A 50 10.61 -10.05 4.06
N GLU A 51 11.24 -10.06 5.23
CA GLU A 51 11.15 -11.17 6.20
C GLU A 51 9.69 -11.54 6.53
N SER A 52 8.79 -10.54 6.60
CA SER A 52 7.38 -10.75 6.93
C SER A 52 6.47 -11.02 5.72
N GLY A 53 7.01 -11.06 4.49
CA GLY A 53 6.26 -11.23 3.24
C GLY A 53 6.51 -10.13 2.21
N PHE A 54 5.55 -9.91 1.32
CA PHE A 54 5.67 -8.98 0.18
C PHE A 54 4.99 -7.65 0.47
N VAL A 55 5.75 -6.55 0.38
CA VAL A 55 5.23 -5.18 0.55
C VAL A 55 5.20 -4.43 -0.77
N ILE A 56 4.26 -3.49 -0.91
CA ILE A 56 4.17 -2.61 -2.06
C ILE A 56 4.28 -1.17 -1.56
N ARG A 57 5.19 -0.42 -2.18
CA ARG A 57 5.29 1.02 -1.94
C ARG A 57 4.45 1.79 -2.94
N TYR A 58 3.58 2.67 -2.45
CA TYR A 58 2.65 3.44 -3.26
C TYR A 58 2.57 4.90 -2.84
N ARG A 59 2.18 5.80 -3.73
CA ARG A 59 1.90 7.20 -3.41
C ARG A 59 0.76 7.76 -4.27
N PRO A 60 0.03 8.78 -3.79
CA PRO A 60 -0.94 9.48 -4.62
C PRO A 60 -0.28 10.03 -5.90
N LEU A 61 -0.94 9.92 -7.06
CA LEU A 61 -0.62 10.83 -8.16
C LEU A 61 -1.13 12.22 -7.77
N LEU A 62 -0.25 13.21 -7.74
CA LEU A 62 -0.68 14.60 -7.64
C LEU A 62 -1.51 14.90 -8.90
N GLN A 63 -2.73 15.39 -8.73
CA GLN A 63 -3.67 15.72 -9.82
C GLN A 63 -3.10 16.68 -10.91
N ARG A 64 -1.90 17.24 -10.71
CA ARG A 64 -1.21 18.13 -11.65
C ARG A 64 -0.67 17.47 -12.93
N GLU A 65 -0.74 16.14 -13.07
CA GLU A 65 -0.36 15.42 -14.31
C GLU A 65 -1.58 15.04 -15.19
N ARG A 66 -2.75 15.68 -14.99
CA ARG A 66 -3.90 15.65 -15.92
C ARG A 66 -4.07 17.02 -16.61
N GLY A 67 -2.98 17.52 -17.19
CA GLY A 67 -3.00 18.64 -18.14
C GLY A 67 -3.05 18.10 -19.55
#